data_AF-A0A3A1TTU4-F1
#
_entry.id   AF-A0A3A1TTU4-F1
#
_cell.length_a   1.000
_cell.length_b   1.000
_cell.length_c   1.000
_cell.angle_alpha   90.00
_cell.angle_beta   90.00
_cell.angle_gamma   90.00
#
_symmetry.space_group_name_H-M   'P 1'
#
loop_
_entity.id
_entity.type
_entity.pdbx_description
1 polymer ?
#
loop_
_entity_poly.entity_id
_entity_poly.type
_entity_poly.pdbx_seq_one_letter_code
_entity_poly.pdbx_strand_id
1 'polypeptide(L)'
;MAKSSKKKSKKKDEEERRKKAAAKAKAKAAAKAAALADDAKKARKAADKAVKAADAAQAKAVAAGAPAAKKKPDEAELLRLALRSTEAKLTDAERRVEALERQIADFHTLDDQVLEETVEDAIVDAAVEATVADAVLDSIEADPASEAEAVEAVAIELDEIVAATEAEVADDEPSHEGEAAAAAQVFQESEAPVTAEELTPPLPEEPADDEPSESWTLLRLRAEAKRRGLTGTSNLPKAALLDRLRGA
;
A
#
# COMPACT_ATOMS: atom_id res chain seq x y z
N MET A 1 -30.91 16.07 25.32
CA MET A 1 -31.25 16.21 23.88
C MET A 1 -30.27 17.09 23.05
N ALA A 2 -29.03 17.37 23.50
CA ALA A 2 -28.13 18.32 22.79
C ALA A 2 -26.83 17.73 22.19
N LYS A 3 -26.50 16.44 22.44
CA LYS A 3 -25.20 15.85 22.03
C LYS A 3 -25.15 15.31 20.58
N SER A 4 -26.29 15.12 19.90
CA SER A 4 -26.32 14.54 18.54
C SER A 4 -25.99 15.55 17.42
N SER A 5 -26.13 16.85 17.67
CA SER A 5 -25.83 17.89 16.68
C SER A 5 -24.32 18.13 16.51
N LYS A 6 -23.52 17.97 17.57
CA LYS A 6 -22.07 18.21 17.57
C LYS A 6 -21.27 17.08 16.89
N LYS A 7 -21.76 15.83 16.94
CA LYS A 7 -21.16 14.69 16.21
C LYS A 7 -21.47 14.77 14.70
N LYS A 8 -22.66 15.29 14.33
CA LYS A 8 -23.02 15.53 12.92
C LYS A 8 -22.24 16.70 12.28
N SER A 9 -21.89 17.74 13.03
CA SER A 9 -21.08 18.84 12.51
C SER A 9 -19.62 18.44 12.27
N LYS A 10 -19.00 17.69 13.20
CA LYS A 10 -17.59 17.27 13.08
C LYS A 10 -17.35 16.34 11.87
N LYS A 11 -18.27 15.40 11.61
CA LYS A 11 -18.20 14.51 10.43
C LYS A 11 -18.34 15.27 9.10
N LYS A 12 -19.13 16.35 9.08
CA LYS A 12 -19.33 17.18 7.88
C LYS A 12 -18.08 18.02 7.56
N ASP A 13 -17.42 18.59 8.58
CA ASP A 13 -16.19 19.36 8.41
C ASP A 13 -15.03 18.50 7.90
N GLU A 14 -14.94 17.25 8.34
CA GLU A 14 -13.88 16.34 7.90
C GLU A 14 -14.07 15.88 6.45
N GLU A 15 -15.32 15.61 6.05
CA GLU A 15 -15.65 15.29 4.66
C GLU A 15 -15.33 16.47 3.71
N GLU A 16 -15.59 17.70 4.15
CA GLU A 16 -15.28 18.91 3.38
C GLU A 16 -13.76 19.15 3.26
N ARG A 17 -12.99 18.89 4.33
CA ARG A 17 -11.51 18.92 4.30
C ARG A 17 -10.93 17.86 3.37
N ARG A 18 -11.43 16.62 3.40
CA ARG A 18 -10.99 15.54 2.48
C ARG A 18 -11.31 15.87 1.03
N LYS A 19 -12.51 16.41 0.73
CA LYS A 19 -12.89 16.88 -0.62
C LYS A 19 -11.97 18.01 -1.11
N LYS A 20 -11.61 18.96 -0.24
CA LYS A 20 -10.70 20.06 -0.58
C LYS A 20 -9.26 19.58 -0.81
N ALA A 21 -8.79 18.60 -0.02
CA ALA A 21 -7.48 17.97 -0.20
C ALA A 21 -7.40 17.19 -1.53
N ALA A 22 -8.42 16.39 -1.83
CA ALA A 22 -8.51 15.64 -3.10
C ALA A 22 -8.57 16.57 -4.32
N ALA A 23 -9.32 17.69 -4.24
CA ALA A 23 -9.36 18.69 -5.30
C ALA A 23 -7.99 19.35 -5.53
N LYS A 24 -7.25 19.66 -4.45
CA LYS A 24 -5.89 20.24 -4.52
C LYS A 24 -4.88 19.24 -5.10
N ALA A 25 -4.95 17.98 -4.72
CA ALA A 25 -4.11 16.91 -5.28
C ALA A 25 -4.37 16.73 -6.79
N LYS A 26 -5.65 16.69 -7.19
CA LYS A 26 -6.06 16.59 -8.60
C LYS A 26 -5.59 17.79 -9.43
N ALA A 27 -5.69 19.00 -8.89
CA ALA A 27 -5.19 20.21 -9.54
C ALA A 27 -3.65 20.19 -9.71
N LYS A 28 -2.91 19.72 -8.71
CA LYS A 28 -1.44 19.58 -8.78
C LYS A 28 -1.03 18.52 -9.80
N ALA A 29 -1.73 17.40 -9.85
CA ALA A 29 -1.52 16.35 -10.86
C ALA A 29 -1.81 16.86 -12.28
N ALA A 30 -2.92 17.59 -12.47
CA ALA A 30 -3.26 18.21 -13.76
C ALA A 30 -2.22 19.24 -14.21
N ALA A 31 -1.70 20.06 -13.30
CA ALA A 31 -0.64 21.03 -13.59
C ALA A 31 0.67 20.33 -14.00
N LYS A 32 1.04 19.23 -13.34
CA LYS A 32 2.23 18.44 -13.69
C LYS A 32 2.06 17.76 -15.04
N ALA A 33 0.87 17.23 -15.35
CA ALA A 33 0.57 16.65 -16.65
C ALA A 33 0.62 17.70 -17.78
N ALA A 34 0.12 18.91 -17.54
CA ALA A 34 0.20 20.01 -18.50
C ALA A 34 1.65 20.44 -18.77
N ALA A 35 2.49 20.55 -17.73
CA ALA A 35 3.90 20.87 -17.88
C ALA A 35 4.65 19.80 -18.71
N LEU A 36 4.39 18.52 -18.45
CA LEU A 36 4.95 17.43 -19.24
C LEU A 36 4.51 17.46 -20.72
N ALA A 37 3.26 17.84 -20.99
CA ALA A 37 2.76 17.98 -22.35
C ALA A 37 3.43 19.15 -23.11
N ASP A 38 3.66 20.28 -22.43
CA ASP A 38 4.37 21.41 -23.02
C ASP A 38 5.84 21.11 -23.29
N ASP A 39 6.52 20.40 -22.39
CA ASP A 39 7.91 19.99 -22.59
C ASP A 39 8.04 18.94 -23.69
N ALA A 40 7.11 17.99 -23.80
CA ALA A 40 7.04 17.06 -24.93
C ALA A 40 6.86 17.79 -26.27
N LYS A 41 6.04 18.86 -26.30
CA LYS A 41 5.84 19.68 -27.50
C LYS A 41 7.10 20.46 -27.89
N LYS A 42 7.85 20.98 -26.91
CA LYS A 42 9.14 21.64 -27.14
C LYS A 42 10.18 20.65 -27.66
N ALA A 43 10.28 19.48 -27.04
CA ALA A 43 11.19 18.42 -27.47
C ALA A 43 10.92 17.97 -28.91
N ARG A 44 9.65 17.81 -29.28
CA ARG A 44 9.26 17.49 -30.67
C ARG A 44 9.67 18.58 -31.66
N LYS A 45 9.43 19.85 -31.33
CA LYS A 45 9.88 20.98 -32.18
C LYS A 45 11.40 21.03 -32.34
N ALA A 46 12.15 20.71 -31.27
CA ALA A 46 13.61 20.65 -31.34
C ALA A 46 14.09 19.50 -32.23
N ALA A 47 13.47 18.32 -32.11
CA ALA A 47 13.73 17.17 -32.97
C ALA A 47 13.44 17.48 -34.45
N ASP A 48 12.27 18.07 -34.76
CA ASP A 48 11.92 18.45 -36.14
C ASP A 48 12.90 19.48 -36.73
N LYS A 49 13.40 20.41 -35.90
CA LYS A 49 14.43 21.38 -36.32
C LYS A 49 15.78 20.69 -36.58
N ALA A 50 16.16 19.72 -35.75
CA ALA A 50 17.38 18.95 -35.92
C ALA A 50 17.34 18.08 -37.19
N VAL A 51 16.20 17.44 -37.47
CA VAL A 51 16.00 16.67 -38.72
C VAL A 51 16.12 17.58 -39.94
N LYS A 52 15.44 18.73 -39.96
CA LYS A 52 15.57 19.69 -41.07
C LYS A 52 16.99 20.22 -41.26
N ALA A 53 17.73 20.43 -40.16
CA ALA A 53 19.13 20.85 -40.23
C ALA A 53 20.04 19.73 -40.78
N ALA A 54 19.79 18.48 -40.40
CA ALA A 54 20.49 17.31 -40.93
C ALA A 54 20.22 17.12 -42.43
N ASP A 55 18.96 17.21 -42.85
CA ASP A 55 18.58 17.12 -44.27
C ASP A 55 19.20 18.25 -45.09
N ALA A 56 19.22 19.48 -44.58
CA ALA A 56 19.86 20.62 -45.24
C ALA A 56 21.39 20.45 -45.33
N ALA A 57 22.03 19.93 -44.28
CA ALA A 57 23.45 19.64 -44.27
C ALA A 57 23.80 18.51 -45.26
N GLN A 58 22.97 17.47 -45.34
CA GLN A 58 23.12 16.37 -46.27
C GLN A 58 22.93 16.84 -47.72
N ALA A 59 21.91 17.66 -48.00
CA ALA A 59 21.70 18.26 -49.32
C ALA A 59 22.88 19.17 -49.72
N LYS A 60 23.43 19.94 -48.78
CA LYS A 60 24.60 20.80 -49.02
C LYS A 60 25.88 20.00 -49.25
N ALA A 61 26.08 18.88 -48.54
CA ALA A 61 27.21 17.98 -48.76
C ALA A 61 27.14 17.29 -50.12
N VAL A 62 25.94 16.87 -50.56
CA VAL A 62 25.71 16.31 -51.90
C VAL A 62 25.95 17.36 -53.00
N ALA A 63 25.51 18.60 -52.80
CA ALA A 63 25.74 19.70 -53.73
C ALA A 63 27.20 20.16 -53.81
N ALA A 64 27.97 20.02 -52.72
CA ALA A 64 29.39 20.40 -52.65
C ALA A 64 30.34 19.37 -53.29
N GLY A 65 29.81 18.34 -53.98
CA GLY A 65 30.64 17.34 -54.66
C GLY A 65 31.42 16.45 -53.70
N ALA A 66 31.04 16.40 -52.41
CA ALA A 66 31.45 15.29 -51.55
C ALA A 66 31.11 14.01 -52.31
N PRO A 67 32.02 13.03 -52.41
CA PRO A 67 31.79 11.85 -53.21
C PRO A 67 30.45 11.29 -52.76
N ALA A 68 29.43 11.39 -53.62
CA ALA A 68 28.22 10.61 -53.47
C ALA A 68 28.74 9.23 -53.09
N ALA A 69 28.36 8.69 -51.93
CA ALA A 69 28.79 7.38 -51.51
C ALA A 69 28.42 6.42 -52.65
N LYS A 70 29.37 6.20 -53.57
CA LYS A 70 29.14 5.56 -54.88
C LYS A 70 29.10 4.05 -54.74
N LYS A 71 29.23 3.56 -53.51
CA LYS A 71 28.60 2.31 -53.13
C LYS A 71 27.27 2.71 -52.51
N LYS A 72 26.18 2.44 -53.22
CA LYS A 72 24.91 2.17 -52.54
C LYS A 72 25.28 1.24 -51.38
N PRO A 73 24.97 1.61 -50.12
CA PRO A 73 25.25 0.71 -49.01
C PRO A 73 24.68 -0.65 -49.41
N ASP A 74 25.54 -1.66 -49.35
CA ASP A 74 25.18 -2.99 -49.80
C ASP A 74 23.87 -3.35 -49.11
N GLU A 75 22.94 -4.00 -49.81
CA GLU A 75 21.61 -4.28 -49.24
C GLU A 75 21.75 -5.04 -47.92
N ALA A 76 22.79 -5.87 -47.81
CA ALA A 76 23.23 -6.53 -46.59
C ALA A 76 23.63 -5.56 -45.45
N GLU A 77 24.30 -4.45 -45.74
CA GLU A 77 24.67 -3.44 -44.73
C GLU A 77 23.45 -2.65 -44.25
N LEU A 78 22.53 -2.30 -45.16
CA LEU A 78 21.25 -1.67 -44.79
C LEU A 78 20.41 -2.60 -43.91
N LEU A 79 20.32 -3.88 -44.26
CA LEU A 79 19.61 -4.88 -43.47
C LEU A 79 20.25 -5.08 -42.09
N ARG A 80 21.59 -5.11 -42.00
CA ARG A 80 22.30 -5.18 -40.71
C ARG A 80 22.06 -3.94 -39.85
N LEU A 81 22.02 -2.75 -40.45
CA LEU A 81 21.71 -1.52 -39.73
C LEU A 81 20.26 -1.50 -39.25
N ALA A 82 19.31 -1.96 -40.08
CA ALA A 82 17.91 -2.10 -39.70
C ALA A 82 17.77 -3.10 -38.54
N LEU A 83 18.45 -4.25 -38.59
CA LEU A 83 18.48 -5.25 -37.51
C LEU A 83 18.99 -4.66 -36.20
N ARG A 84 20.13 -3.96 -36.23
CA ARG A 84 20.67 -3.29 -35.04
C ARG A 84 19.72 -2.21 -34.50
N SER A 85 19.02 -1.49 -35.39
CA SER A 85 18.00 -0.52 -34.98
C SER A 85 16.79 -1.20 -34.33
N THR A 86 16.36 -2.36 -34.84
CA THR A 86 15.26 -3.13 -34.22
C THR A 86 15.69 -3.77 -32.91
N GLU A 87 16.92 -4.25 -32.79
CA GLU A 87 17.50 -4.75 -31.53
C GLU A 87 17.56 -3.62 -30.50
N ALA A 88 18.04 -2.43 -30.88
CA ALA A 88 18.05 -1.27 -29.98
C ALA A 88 16.63 -0.91 -29.50
N LYS A 89 15.63 -0.91 -30.41
CA LYS A 89 14.23 -0.68 -30.04
C LYS A 89 13.67 -1.77 -29.13
N LEU A 90 14.07 -3.03 -29.34
CA LEU A 90 13.68 -4.15 -28.49
C LEU A 90 14.24 -3.95 -27.08
N THR A 91 15.53 -3.63 -26.95
CA THR A 91 16.15 -3.38 -25.63
C THR A 91 15.56 -2.16 -24.91
N ASP A 92 15.15 -1.12 -25.64
CA ASP A 92 14.46 0.03 -25.06
C ASP A 92 13.04 -0.33 -24.59
N ALA A 93 12.33 -1.16 -25.36
CA ALA A 93 11.04 -1.70 -24.98
C ALA A 93 11.13 -2.60 -23.73
N GLU A 94 12.13 -3.47 -23.66
CA GLU A 94 12.41 -4.32 -22.49
C GLU A 94 12.64 -3.47 -21.23
N ARG A 95 13.50 -2.44 -21.31
CA ARG A 95 13.72 -1.51 -20.19
C ARG A 95 12.45 -0.79 -19.77
N ARG A 96 11.59 -0.43 -20.72
CA ARG A 96 10.30 0.21 -20.43
C ARG A 96 9.34 -0.75 -19.75
N VAL A 97 9.32 -2.02 -20.13
CA VAL A 97 8.54 -3.06 -19.46
C VAL A 97 9.02 -3.24 -18.03
N GLU A 98 10.34 -3.39 -17.81
CA GLU A 98 10.88 -3.48 -16.44
C GLU A 98 10.52 -2.27 -15.57
N ALA A 99 10.54 -1.06 -16.14
CA ALA A 99 10.15 0.15 -15.42
C ALA A 99 8.67 0.13 -15.03
N LEU A 100 7.79 -0.37 -15.91
CA LEU A 100 6.37 -0.53 -15.63
C LEU A 100 6.10 -1.64 -14.61
N GLU A 101 6.83 -2.75 -14.67
CA GLU A 101 6.73 -3.83 -13.69
C GLU A 101 7.13 -3.35 -12.29
N ARG A 102 8.21 -2.55 -12.17
CA ARG A 102 8.57 -1.90 -10.91
C ARG A 102 7.46 -0.97 -10.41
N GLN A 103 6.89 -0.14 -11.28
CA GLN A 103 5.77 0.73 -10.90
C GLN A 103 4.56 -0.06 -10.42
N ILE A 104 4.20 -1.16 -11.10
CA ILE A 104 3.09 -2.03 -10.69
C ILE A 104 3.39 -2.65 -9.32
N ALA A 105 4.61 -3.12 -9.09
CA ALA A 105 5.02 -3.63 -7.79
C ALA A 105 4.91 -2.56 -6.69
N ASP A 106 5.37 -1.33 -6.96
CA ASP A 106 5.26 -0.21 -6.02
C ASP A 106 3.78 0.10 -5.70
N PHE A 107 2.90 0.09 -6.69
CA PHE A 107 1.45 0.28 -6.48
C PHE A 107 0.85 -0.82 -5.60
N HIS A 108 1.22 -2.08 -5.80
CA HIS A 108 0.75 -3.16 -4.94
C HIS A 108 1.24 -3.00 -3.50
N THR A 109 2.50 -2.60 -3.28
CA THR A 109 2.98 -2.35 -1.91
C THR A 109 2.27 -1.19 -1.23
N LEU A 110 1.92 -0.14 -1.98
CA LEU A 110 1.12 0.98 -1.47
C LEU A 110 -0.30 0.56 -1.13
N ASP A 111 -0.95 -0.22 -2.00
CA ASP A 111 -2.29 -0.74 -1.75
C ASP A 111 -2.32 -1.65 -0.52
N ASP A 112 -1.31 -2.51 -0.35
CA ASP A 112 -1.18 -3.39 0.83
C ASP A 112 -0.97 -2.56 2.12
N GLN A 113 -0.13 -1.53 2.09
CA GLN A 113 0.08 -0.62 3.23
C GLN A 113 -1.20 0.15 3.60
N VAL A 114 -1.93 0.65 2.61
CA VAL A 114 -3.20 1.34 2.85
C VAL A 114 -4.23 0.36 3.43
N LEU A 115 -4.25 -0.88 2.96
CA LEU A 115 -5.13 -1.90 3.50
C LEU A 115 -4.78 -2.20 4.96
N GLU A 116 -3.49 -2.36 5.27
CA GLU A 116 -2.99 -2.58 6.64
C GLU A 116 -3.38 -1.43 7.57
N GLU A 117 -3.13 -0.18 7.18
CA GLU A 117 -3.53 1.02 7.96
C GLU A 117 -5.05 1.05 8.21
N THR A 118 -5.86 0.74 7.19
CA THR A 118 -7.33 0.73 7.37
C THR A 118 -7.83 -0.40 8.27
N VAL A 119 -7.14 -1.54 8.29
CA VAL A 119 -7.49 -2.67 9.16
C VAL A 119 -7.06 -2.37 10.60
N GLU A 120 -5.87 -1.80 10.80
CA GLU A 120 -5.41 -1.32 12.10
C GLU A 120 -6.36 -0.28 12.68
N ASP A 121 -6.75 0.75 11.91
CA ASP A 121 -7.72 1.75 12.31
C ASP A 121 -9.07 1.13 12.69
N ALA A 122 -9.55 0.15 11.90
CA ALA A 122 -10.81 -0.53 12.18
C ALA A 122 -10.75 -1.40 13.45
N ILE A 123 -9.60 -2.04 13.72
CA ILE A 123 -9.38 -2.82 14.95
C ILE A 123 -9.35 -1.88 16.16
N VAL A 124 -8.67 -0.72 16.06
CA VAL A 124 -8.64 0.29 17.12
C VAL A 124 -10.03 0.85 17.38
N ASP A 125 -10.78 1.21 16.34
CA ASP A 125 -12.16 1.70 16.48
C ASP A 125 -13.06 0.63 17.13
N ALA A 126 -12.92 -0.64 16.75
CA ALA A 126 -13.67 -1.74 17.36
C ALA A 126 -13.28 -1.98 18.83
N ALA A 127 -11.99 -1.87 19.18
CA ALA A 127 -11.52 -2.00 20.56
C ALA A 127 -12.00 -0.83 21.44
N VAL A 128 -11.99 0.40 20.90
CA VAL A 128 -12.56 1.57 21.58
C VAL A 128 -14.07 1.40 21.76
N GLU A 129 -14.79 0.90 20.76
CA GLU A 129 -16.23 0.65 20.89
C GLU A 129 -16.52 -0.43 21.93
N ALA A 130 -15.72 -1.50 22.00
CA ALA A 130 -15.84 -2.55 23.00
C ALA A 130 -15.56 -2.03 24.43
N THR A 131 -14.48 -1.27 24.63
CA THR A 131 -14.15 -0.69 25.95
C THR A 131 -15.18 0.34 26.41
N VAL A 132 -15.73 1.14 25.48
CA VAL A 132 -16.82 2.07 25.78
C VAL A 132 -18.12 1.31 26.08
N ALA A 133 -18.42 0.23 25.37
CA ALA A 133 -19.60 -0.60 25.65
C ALA A 133 -19.49 -1.28 27.02
N ASP A 134 -18.31 -1.77 27.39
CA ASP A 134 -18.04 -2.40 28.69
C ASP A 134 -18.17 -1.37 29.81
N ALA A 135 -17.55 -0.19 29.68
CA ALA A 135 -17.69 0.90 30.65
C ALA A 135 -19.15 1.41 30.79
N VAL A 136 -19.93 1.42 29.71
CA VAL A 136 -21.36 1.79 29.77
C VAL A 136 -22.19 0.70 30.44
N LEU A 137 -21.89 -0.58 30.22
CA LEU A 137 -22.55 -1.70 30.90
C LEU A 137 -22.25 -1.70 32.41
N ASP A 138 -20.99 -1.47 32.79
CA ASP A 138 -20.55 -1.39 34.19
C ASP A 138 -21.21 -0.18 34.91
N SER A 139 -21.41 0.94 34.20
CA SER A 139 -22.13 2.10 34.71
C SER A 139 -23.64 1.88 34.88
N ILE A 140 -24.25 0.88 34.22
CA ILE A 140 -25.69 0.60 34.30
C ILE A 140 -26.02 -0.35 35.46
N GLU A 141 -25.08 -1.19 35.91
CA GLU A 141 -25.27 -2.07 37.07
C GLU A 141 -25.04 -1.36 38.43
N ALA A 142 -24.47 -0.15 38.42
CA ALA A 142 -24.35 0.72 39.59
C ALA A 142 -25.67 1.49 39.87
N ASP A 143 -26.54 0.89 40.69
CA ASP A 143 -27.70 1.45 41.42
C ASP A 143 -28.30 2.80 40.93
N PRO A 144 -29.50 2.83 40.32
CA PRO A 144 -30.12 4.05 39.78
C PRO A 144 -30.57 5.07 40.84
N ALA A 145 -30.37 4.79 42.13
CA ALA A 145 -30.69 5.74 43.21
C ALA A 145 -29.62 6.82 43.45
N SER A 146 -28.45 6.73 42.82
CA SER A 146 -27.30 7.65 43.02
C SER A 146 -26.88 8.44 41.76
N GLU A 147 -27.57 8.28 40.63
CA GLU A 147 -27.13 8.79 39.31
C GLU A 147 -27.10 10.32 39.16
N ALA A 148 -27.78 11.08 40.04
CA ALA A 148 -27.78 12.54 39.93
C ALA A 148 -26.49 13.19 40.51
N GLU A 149 -25.90 12.60 41.56
CA GLU A 149 -24.70 13.15 42.21
C GLU A 149 -23.39 12.58 41.62
N ALA A 150 -23.41 11.33 41.11
CA ALA A 150 -22.23 10.70 40.53
C ALA A 150 -21.82 11.30 39.17
N VAL A 151 -22.79 11.71 38.35
CA VAL A 151 -22.51 12.29 37.01
C VAL A 151 -21.94 13.72 37.14
N GLU A 152 -22.25 14.44 38.21
CA GLU A 152 -21.64 15.75 38.50
C GLU A 152 -20.23 15.60 39.09
N ALA A 153 -19.98 14.58 39.92
CA ALA A 153 -18.65 14.29 40.45
C ALA A 153 -17.66 13.84 39.36
N VAL A 154 -18.07 12.95 38.44
CA VAL A 154 -17.22 12.48 37.33
C VAL A 154 -16.93 13.59 36.32
N ALA A 155 -17.84 14.56 36.13
CA ALA A 155 -17.60 15.72 35.28
C ALA A 155 -16.58 16.70 35.89
N ILE A 156 -16.53 16.81 37.23
CA ILE A 156 -15.55 17.64 37.94
C ILE A 156 -14.16 16.97 37.94
N GLU A 157 -14.08 15.65 38.17
CA GLU A 157 -12.79 14.93 38.14
C GLU A 157 -12.18 14.84 36.73
N LEU A 158 -12.99 14.73 35.67
CA LEU A 158 -12.47 14.75 34.29
C LEU A 158 -11.91 16.12 33.89
N ASP A 159 -12.50 17.22 34.34
CA ASP A 159 -11.94 18.57 34.11
C ASP A 159 -10.65 18.80 34.93
N GLU A 160 -10.50 18.17 36.10
CA GLU A 160 -9.26 18.24 36.91
C GLU A 160 -8.13 17.40 36.30
N ILE A 161 -8.41 16.22 35.75
CA ILE A 161 -7.40 15.38 35.06
C ILE A 161 -6.93 16.04 33.76
N VAL A 162 -7.84 16.67 33.00
CA VAL A 162 -7.47 17.42 31.79
C VAL A 162 -6.63 18.65 32.14
N ALA A 163 -6.91 19.33 33.25
CA ALA A 163 -6.09 20.45 33.72
C ALA A 163 -4.71 19.99 34.25
N ALA A 164 -4.62 18.82 34.88
CA ALA A 164 -3.35 18.24 35.34
C ALA A 164 -2.48 17.76 34.17
N THR A 165 -3.08 17.18 33.13
CA THR A 165 -2.33 16.74 31.93
C THR A 165 -1.90 17.90 31.03
N GLU A 166 -2.56 19.07 31.10
CA GLU A 166 -2.08 20.30 30.43
C GLU A 166 -0.95 21.02 31.19
N ALA A 167 -0.74 20.72 32.47
CA ALA A 167 0.34 21.31 33.29
C ALA A 167 1.65 20.50 33.26
N GLU A 168 1.62 19.22 32.89
CA GLU A 168 2.77 18.30 32.93
C GLU A 168 3.44 18.10 31.55
N VAL A 169 3.33 19.08 30.63
CA VAL A 169 4.02 19.09 29.32
C VAL A 169 5.00 20.28 29.19
N ALA A 170 5.52 20.74 30.32
CA ALA A 170 6.67 21.65 30.36
C ALA A 170 7.73 21.05 31.28
N ASP A 171 8.91 20.78 30.74
CA ASP A 171 10.08 20.15 31.37
C ASP A 171 9.98 18.63 31.58
N ASP A 172 10.35 17.86 30.53
CA ASP A 172 11.48 16.92 30.68
C ASP A 172 11.99 16.49 29.29
N GLU A 173 13.18 16.95 28.90
CA GLU A 173 13.98 16.33 27.83
C GLU A 173 14.76 15.15 28.44
N PRO A 174 14.56 13.88 28.03
CA PRO A 174 15.51 12.85 28.40
C PRO A 174 16.66 12.80 27.40
N SER A 175 17.78 13.36 27.86
CA SER A 175 19.15 13.07 27.44
C SER A 175 19.41 11.56 27.30
N HIS A 176 20.05 11.15 26.21
CA HIS A 176 20.63 9.81 26.05
C HIS A 176 21.80 9.61 27.02
N GLU A 177 21.74 8.64 27.93
CA GLU A 177 22.92 7.99 28.53
C GLU A 177 22.54 6.73 29.35
N GLY A 178 23.06 5.55 28.96
CA GLY A 178 23.13 4.31 29.78
C GLY A 178 21.78 3.65 30.15
N GLU A 179 21.66 2.40 30.56
CA GLU A 179 22.59 1.30 30.78
C GLU A 179 21.73 0.04 30.94
N ALA A 180 22.27 -1.09 30.47
CA ALA A 180 21.66 -2.40 30.59
C ALA A 180 21.55 -2.85 32.05
N ALA A 181 20.42 -3.49 32.40
CA ALA A 181 20.25 -4.58 33.39
C ALA A 181 19.00 -4.38 34.27
N ALA A 182 17.90 -5.06 33.94
CA ALA A 182 16.88 -5.48 34.92
C ALA A 182 15.91 -6.52 34.33
N ALA A 183 16.41 -7.50 33.58
CA ALA A 183 15.63 -8.68 33.18
C ALA A 183 15.92 -9.83 34.14
N ALA A 184 15.46 -9.75 35.39
CA ALA A 184 15.56 -10.87 36.35
C ALA A 184 14.75 -10.65 37.65
N GLN A 185 13.42 -10.46 37.60
CA GLN A 185 12.64 -10.58 38.85
C GLN A 185 11.12 -10.76 38.70
N VAL A 186 10.66 -11.76 37.94
CA VAL A 186 9.28 -12.28 38.11
C VAL A 186 9.25 -13.78 37.79
N PHE A 187 9.95 -14.60 38.58
CA PHE A 187 9.76 -16.04 38.60
C PHE A 187 9.86 -16.51 40.06
N GLN A 188 8.91 -17.37 40.45
CA GLN A 188 8.52 -17.82 41.80
C GLN A 188 7.43 -16.89 42.37
N GLU A 189 6.17 -17.30 42.53
CA GLU A 189 5.72 -18.43 43.34
C GLU A 189 4.21 -18.70 43.11
N SER A 190 3.84 -19.93 42.71
CA SER A 190 2.60 -20.60 43.13
C SER A 190 2.51 -21.99 42.52
N GLU A 191 2.78 -22.98 43.36
CA GLU A 191 2.42 -24.37 43.14
C GLU A 191 0.90 -24.53 43.30
N ALA A 192 0.24 -25.03 42.25
CA ALA A 192 -0.99 -25.79 42.35
C ALA A 192 -1.03 -26.82 41.21
N PRO A 193 -1.29 -28.12 41.48
CA PRO A 193 -1.36 -29.13 40.45
C PRO A 193 -2.73 -29.08 39.78
N VAL A 194 -2.85 -28.31 38.69
CA VAL A 194 -4.05 -28.33 37.86
C VAL A 194 -3.83 -29.36 36.75
N THR A 195 -4.61 -30.42 36.85
CA THR A 195 -4.74 -31.52 35.91
C THR A 195 -4.82 -31.03 34.46
N ALA A 196 -3.91 -31.56 33.64
CA ALA A 196 -3.90 -31.41 32.20
C ALA A 196 -5.09 -32.14 31.60
N GLU A 197 -6.19 -31.44 31.34
CA GLU A 197 -7.25 -31.88 30.43
C GLU A 197 -7.91 -30.64 29.82
N GLU A 198 -7.91 -30.61 28.48
CA GLU A 198 -8.76 -29.79 27.61
C GLU A 198 -8.69 -28.26 27.76
N LEU A 199 -7.81 -27.61 26.98
CA LEU A 199 -8.07 -26.28 26.38
C LEU A 199 -7.06 -25.97 25.26
N THR A 200 -6.74 -26.97 24.45
CA THR A 200 -6.20 -26.69 23.11
C THR A 200 -7.42 -26.40 22.25
N PRO A 201 -7.63 -25.17 21.73
CA PRO A 201 -8.67 -24.95 20.73
C PRO A 201 -8.47 -25.96 19.60
N PRO A 202 -9.54 -26.59 19.07
CA PRO A 202 -9.39 -27.56 18.00
C PRO A 202 -8.64 -26.88 16.86
N LEU A 203 -7.47 -27.43 16.50
CA LEU A 203 -6.83 -27.13 15.23
C LEU A 203 -7.92 -27.27 14.17
N PRO A 204 -8.12 -26.29 13.27
CA PRO A 204 -9.05 -26.46 12.16
C PRO A 204 -8.63 -27.74 11.44
N GLU A 205 -9.53 -28.73 11.44
CA GLU A 205 -9.36 -30.01 10.76
C GLU A 205 -8.83 -29.70 9.35
N GLU A 206 -7.65 -30.22 9.02
CA GLU A 206 -7.17 -30.21 7.65
C GLU A 206 -8.29 -30.85 6.81
N PRO A 207 -8.93 -30.10 5.88
CA PRO A 207 -9.96 -30.71 5.07
C PRO A 207 -9.31 -31.85 4.29
N ALA A 208 -10.00 -32.99 4.27
CA ALA A 208 -9.67 -34.21 3.55
C ALA A 208 -9.06 -33.91 2.18
N ASP A 209 -8.30 -34.87 1.64
CA ASP A 209 -7.73 -34.89 0.27
C ASP A 209 -8.81 -34.73 -0.81
N ASP A 210 -9.42 -33.55 -0.85
CA ASP A 210 -10.40 -33.10 -1.81
C ASP A 210 -9.63 -32.89 -3.12
N GLU A 211 -10.14 -33.47 -4.19
CA GLU A 211 -9.59 -33.22 -5.51
C GLU A 211 -9.73 -31.73 -5.90
N PRO A 212 -8.76 -31.17 -6.65
CA PRO A 212 -8.83 -29.78 -7.11
C PRO A 212 -10.08 -29.52 -7.96
N SER A 213 -11.05 -28.83 -7.36
CA SER A 213 -12.35 -28.55 -7.98
C SER A 213 -12.58 -27.04 -8.18
N GLU A 214 -13.54 -26.69 -9.05
CA GLU A 214 -13.85 -25.30 -9.38
C GLU A 214 -14.40 -24.49 -8.21
N SER A 215 -14.91 -25.15 -7.16
CA SER A 215 -15.40 -24.51 -5.95
C SER A 215 -14.27 -23.95 -5.08
N TRP A 216 -13.03 -24.39 -5.28
CA TRP A 216 -11.90 -23.91 -4.49
C TRP A 216 -11.59 -22.44 -4.77
N THR A 217 -11.23 -21.72 -3.71
CA THR A 217 -10.73 -20.34 -3.85
C THR A 217 -9.34 -20.35 -4.51
N LEU A 218 -8.97 -19.24 -5.15
CA LEU A 218 -7.65 -19.09 -5.77
C LEU A 218 -6.52 -19.26 -4.74
N LEU A 219 -6.74 -18.81 -3.50
CA LEU A 219 -5.81 -18.98 -2.39
C LEU A 219 -5.61 -20.46 -2.05
N ARG A 220 -6.70 -21.24 -1.93
CA ARG A 220 -6.63 -22.69 -1.66
C ARG A 220 -5.89 -23.43 -2.78
N LEU A 221 -6.15 -23.10 -4.04
CA LEU A 221 -5.45 -23.68 -5.18
C LEU A 221 -3.95 -23.36 -5.20
N ARG A 222 -3.56 -22.12 -4.84
CA ARG A 222 -2.14 -21.75 -4.74
C ARG A 222 -1.44 -22.44 -3.57
N ALA A 223 -2.14 -22.60 -2.44
CA ALA A 223 -1.64 -23.35 -1.30
C ALA A 223 -1.41 -24.82 -1.67
N GLU A 224 -2.37 -25.45 -2.36
CA GLU A 224 -2.23 -26.83 -2.84
C GLU A 224 -1.10 -26.97 -3.87
N ALA A 225 -0.95 -26.01 -4.78
CA ALA A 225 0.16 -25.99 -5.72
C ALA A 225 1.52 -25.92 -5.01
N LYS A 226 1.62 -25.12 -3.93
CA LYS A 226 2.81 -25.05 -3.09
C LYS A 226 3.05 -26.36 -2.33
N ARG A 227 1.98 -27.00 -1.80
CA ARG A 227 2.03 -28.31 -1.15
C ARG A 227 2.59 -29.39 -2.09
N ARG A 228 2.23 -29.34 -3.37
CA ARG A 228 2.72 -30.25 -4.43
C ARG A 228 4.07 -29.84 -5.05
N GLY A 229 4.69 -28.76 -4.58
CA GLY A 229 5.99 -28.29 -5.10
C GLY A 229 5.93 -27.65 -6.49
N LEU A 230 4.75 -27.23 -6.97
CA LEU A 230 4.59 -26.55 -8.25
C LEU A 230 5.03 -25.08 -8.14
N THR A 231 6.10 -24.72 -8.85
CA THR A 231 6.61 -23.35 -8.93
C THR A 231 5.99 -22.57 -10.10
N GLY A 232 6.00 -21.24 -10.00
CA GLY A 232 5.47 -20.35 -11.04
C GLY A 232 3.93 -20.30 -11.12
N THR A 233 3.24 -20.60 -10.02
CA THR A 233 1.77 -20.65 -9.94
C THR A 233 1.12 -19.37 -9.40
N SER A 234 1.91 -18.41 -8.93
CA SER A 234 1.44 -17.13 -8.38
C SER A 234 0.68 -16.27 -9.40
N ASN A 235 1.15 -16.24 -10.65
CA ASN A 235 0.57 -15.39 -11.70
C ASN A 235 -0.43 -16.13 -12.60
N LEU A 236 -0.73 -17.40 -12.32
CA LEU A 236 -1.66 -18.17 -13.14
C LEU A 236 -3.12 -17.83 -12.80
N PRO A 237 -3.99 -17.69 -13.82
CA PRO A 237 -5.43 -17.58 -13.60
C PRO A 237 -5.99 -18.88 -13.04
N LYS A 238 -7.13 -18.80 -12.33
CA LYS A 238 -7.76 -19.94 -11.62
C LYS A 238 -7.93 -21.19 -12.50
N ALA A 239 -8.35 -21.02 -13.76
CA ALA A 239 -8.53 -22.13 -14.70
C ALA A 239 -7.21 -22.85 -15.01
N ALA A 240 -6.15 -22.11 -15.37
CA ALA A 240 -4.84 -22.69 -15.67
C ALA A 240 -4.20 -23.36 -14.44
N LEU A 241 -4.49 -22.85 -13.24
CA LEU A 241 -4.03 -23.44 -11.98
C LEU A 241 -4.73 -24.78 -11.68
N LEU A 242 -6.03 -24.88 -11.95
CA LEU A 242 -6.81 -26.11 -11.84
C LEU A 242 -6.31 -27.18 -12.82
N ASP A 243 -6.10 -26.82 -14.09
CA ASP A 243 -5.60 -27.75 -15.10
C ASP A 243 -4.23 -28.32 -14.70
N ARG A 244 -3.35 -27.46 -14.18
CA ARG A 244 -2.02 -27.87 -13.72
C ARG A 244 -2.06 -28.76 -12.48
N LEU A 245 -3.03 -28.56 -11.59
CA LEU A 245 -3.24 -29.39 -10.40
C LEU A 245 -3.95 -30.72 -10.70
N ARG A 246 -4.72 -30.81 -11.78
CA ARG A 246 -5.34 -32.07 -12.24
C ARG A 246 -4.40 -32.92 -13.08
N GLY A 247 -3.43 -32.29 -13.77
CA GLY A 247 -2.45 -32.95 -14.63
C GLY A 247 -1.14 -33.36 -13.94
N ALA A 248 -0.97 -33.10 -12.65
CA ALA A 248 0.23 -33.40 -11.85
C ALA A 248 -0.09 -34.40 -10.74
#